data_AF-A0A843GTN6-F1
#
_entry.id   AF-A0A843GTN6-F1
#
_cell.length_a   1.000
_cell.length_b   1.000
_cell.length_c   1.000
_cell.angle_alpha   90.00
_cell.angle_beta   90.00
_cell.angle_gamma   90.00
#
_symmetry.space_group_name_H-M   'P 1'
#
loop_
_entity.id
_entity.type
_entity.pdbx_description
1 polymer ?
#
loop_
_entity_poly.entity_id
_entity_poly.type
_entity_poly.pdbx_seq_one_letter_code
_entity_poly.pdbx_strand_id
1 'polypeptide(L)'
;MADYKKFSFLDDFEMPEITHDAVKQQLVKLGKSHNLKKKNSIENMPLEKRLEYIQEEVFKVLGRYKNFVKVIRDEKEFDEYIDKAIGLDCLTLDTETDNSLDPLTCKIMGLCLYLPNTRPVYIPINHTKPGTDILLENQVSESCIKEAFQKLKDKENKIIYHNGKFDIRVCFNVTGVYLPIYWDTMIASQLLNENELARLKYQYKVHVDPTIGTYNIEKLFTGLPYAWVDPEVFALYAAIDAYDTYKLYLKQREIFLQEDMKNLYNLFSNVEIPIVSVVAKMEDDGISVDTDFIKKLDEKFKKCRDKASDKMYRILDEHEKDVSYYQRLGKLDDPVNFSSPPQLEIVLYDILKAPIQKRAKDNKRPDKKESSSRPTDKSALEALKIPFSEALLEFRHYNKLITSYTSTLPEQISKKDGKIHASFNQLGKEDNNVVTGRFSCDRPNMQQLPAKEITMRLMFKASTEYKDVNADFDVVELDNVSEIEVYDYYWHCEWKNVKDLKIGDIFKAHDDGLDSDVFCKITKIKRNGNKTVFMYEIKGDDDFE
;
A
#
# COMPACT_ATOMS: atom_id res chain seq x y z
N MET A 1 14.65 34.28 -9.85
CA MET A 1 15.14 35.36 -8.96
C MET A 1 13.97 36.29 -8.69
N ALA A 2 13.37 36.18 -7.50
CA ALA A 2 12.38 37.11 -6.97
C ALA A 2 12.78 37.38 -5.51
N ASP A 3 12.76 38.65 -5.12
CA ASP A 3 13.32 39.20 -3.88
C ASP A 3 12.76 38.55 -2.61
N TYR A 4 13.59 37.74 -1.94
CA TYR A 4 13.39 37.35 -0.54
C TYR A 4 13.67 38.56 0.35
N LYS A 5 12.63 39.34 0.68
CA LYS A 5 12.72 40.33 1.75
C LYS A 5 13.04 39.61 3.07
N LYS A 6 14.19 39.98 3.64
CA LYS A 6 14.66 39.62 4.99
C LYS A 6 13.55 39.82 6.03
N PHE A 7 13.01 38.74 6.57
CA PHE A 7 12.51 38.71 7.94
C PHE A 7 13.68 38.33 8.84
N SER A 8 14.25 39.30 9.54
CA SER A 8 15.29 39.06 10.55
C SER A 8 14.62 38.71 11.87
N PHE A 9 14.36 37.41 12.08
CA PHE A 9 14.07 36.86 13.41
C PHE A 9 14.90 35.61 13.58
N LEU A 10 16.21 35.84 13.73
CA LEU A 10 17.17 34.86 14.20
C LEU A 10 17.06 34.88 15.74
N ASP A 11 16.34 33.94 16.33
CA ASP A 11 16.89 33.36 17.55
C ASP A 11 18.14 32.63 17.09
N ASP A 12 19.33 33.02 17.57
CA ASP A 12 20.65 32.55 17.14
C ASP A 12 20.65 31.02 16.91
N PHE A 13 20.37 30.63 15.66
CA PHE A 13 20.31 29.24 15.23
C PHE A 13 21.37 29.06 14.16
N GLU A 14 22.58 28.78 14.62
CA GLU A 14 23.60 28.13 13.81
C GLU A 14 23.51 26.63 14.05
N MET A 15 23.43 25.87 12.96
CA MET A 15 23.71 24.44 13.00
C MET A 15 25.10 24.28 13.63
N PRO A 16 25.32 23.37 14.60
CA PRO A 16 26.69 23.06 15.01
C PRO A 16 27.48 22.72 13.74
N GLU A 17 28.54 23.47 13.43
CA GLU A 17 29.45 23.08 12.37
C GLU A 17 29.93 21.67 12.69
N ILE A 18 29.47 20.70 11.91
CA ILE A 18 29.91 19.32 12.02
C ILE A 18 31.33 19.32 11.47
N THR A 19 32.31 19.69 12.31
CA THR A 19 33.71 19.40 12.02
C THR A 19 33.87 17.88 12.06
N HIS A 20 33.85 17.29 10.87
CA HIS A 20 33.85 15.86 10.63
C HIS A 20 35.00 15.10 11.32
N ASP A 21 36.07 15.77 11.73
CA ASP A 21 37.20 15.16 12.43
C ASP A 21 36.92 14.80 13.90
N ALA A 22 36.17 15.65 14.63
CA ALA A 22 35.75 15.32 15.99
C ALA A 22 34.76 14.14 16.00
N VAL A 23 33.86 14.13 15.00
CA VAL A 23 32.90 13.05 14.76
C VAL A 23 33.61 11.77 14.31
N LYS A 24 34.58 11.82 13.39
CA LYS A 24 35.40 10.65 13.01
C LYS A 24 36.16 10.05 14.19
N GLN A 25 36.77 10.87 15.05
CA GLN A 25 37.55 10.36 16.18
C GLN A 25 36.66 9.72 17.26
N GLN A 26 35.44 10.23 17.47
CA GLN A 26 34.46 9.63 18.37
C GLN A 26 33.80 8.38 17.74
N LEU A 27 33.54 8.39 16.43
CA LEU A 27 32.98 7.29 15.65
C LEU A 27 33.95 6.12 15.44
N VAL A 28 35.26 6.36 15.31
CA VAL A 28 36.29 5.30 15.25
C VAL A 28 36.41 4.59 16.60
N LYS A 29 36.18 5.29 17.72
CA LYS A 29 36.02 4.64 19.04
C LYS A 29 34.72 3.84 19.16
N LEU A 30 33.64 4.27 18.49
CA LEU A 30 32.30 3.65 18.51
C LEU A 30 32.09 2.56 17.44
N GLY A 31 33.01 2.42 16.47
CA GLY A 31 32.97 1.43 15.38
C GLY A 31 33.13 -0.03 15.81
N LYS A 32 33.17 -0.32 17.11
CA LYS A 32 32.83 -1.66 17.62
C LYS A 32 31.32 -1.78 17.66
N SER A 33 30.73 -2.35 16.61
CA SER A 33 29.37 -2.93 16.55
C SER A 33 28.64 -2.88 17.90
N HIS A 34 27.92 -1.79 18.16
CA HIS A 34 27.08 -1.71 19.35
C HIS A 34 25.88 -2.60 19.12
N ASN A 35 25.99 -3.85 19.54
CA ASN A 35 24.89 -4.79 19.51
C ASN A 35 23.87 -4.35 20.56
N LEU A 36 22.80 -3.68 20.10
CA LEU A 36 21.57 -3.53 20.88
C LEU A 36 21.19 -4.90 21.47
N LYS A 37 20.68 -4.91 22.70
CA LYS A 37 20.16 -6.13 23.32
C LYS A 37 19.18 -6.81 22.35
N LYS A 38 19.22 -8.15 22.26
CA LYS A 38 18.29 -8.91 21.40
C LYS A 38 16.85 -8.54 21.78
N LYS A 39 15.96 -8.38 20.80
CA LYS A 39 14.54 -8.00 20.98
C LYS A 39 13.88 -8.69 22.19
N ASN A 40 13.95 -10.02 22.26
CA ASN A 40 13.36 -10.81 23.35
C ASN A 40 13.90 -10.45 24.75
N SER A 41 15.13 -9.93 24.84
CA SER A 41 15.71 -9.52 26.13
C SER A 41 15.25 -8.13 26.59
N ILE A 42 14.73 -7.29 25.69
CA ILE A 42 14.16 -5.96 26.02
C ILE A 42 12.69 -6.13 26.44
N GLU A 43 11.92 -6.94 25.71
CA GLU A 43 10.50 -7.17 26.00
C GLU A 43 10.27 -7.87 27.35
N ASN A 44 11.22 -8.70 27.80
CA ASN A 44 11.15 -9.41 29.09
C ASN A 44 11.56 -8.55 30.29
N MET A 45 11.95 -7.28 30.10
CA MET A 45 12.30 -6.40 31.22
C MET A 45 11.05 -5.89 31.93
N PRO A 46 11.10 -5.67 33.26
CA PRO A 46 10.09 -4.88 33.95
C PRO A 46 9.91 -3.51 33.28
N LEU A 47 8.67 -3.02 33.18
CA LEU A 47 8.32 -1.82 32.40
C LEU A 47 9.19 -0.59 32.75
N GLU A 48 9.40 -0.31 34.04
CA GLU A 48 10.23 0.81 34.50
C GLU A 48 11.67 0.69 33.99
N LYS A 49 12.32 -0.47 34.18
CA LYS A 49 13.68 -0.74 33.69
C LYS A 49 13.77 -0.70 32.17
N ARG A 50 12.70 -1.09 31.49
CA ARG A 50 12.61 -1.03 30.04
C ARG A 50 12.60 0.43 29.55
N LEU A 51 11.81 1.29 30.19
CA LEU A 51 11.74 2.72 29.87
C LEU A 51 13.06 3.43 30.17
N GLU A 52 13.68 3.16 31.31
CA GLU A 52 15.02 3.66 31.66
C GLU A 52 16.06 3.27 30.59
N TYR A 53 16.07 2.00 30.19
CA TYR A 53 16.99 1.51 29.15
C TYR A 53 16.76 2.19 27.80
N ILE A 54 15.49 2.37 27.40
CA ILE A 54 15.14 3.08 26.15
C ILE A 54 15.64 4.51 26.21
N GLN A 55 15.37 5.21 27.31
CA GLN A 55 15.81 6.59 27.52
C GLN A 55 17.34 6.71 27.42
N GLU A 56 18.09 5.84 28.11
CA GLU A 56 19.56 5.82 28.06
C GLU A 56 20.09 5.61 26.63
N GLU A 57 19.57 4.62 25.91
CA GLU A 57 20.04 4.31 24.55
C GLU A 57 19.62 5.38 23.54
N VAL A 58 18.43 5.98 23.67
CA VAL A 58 18.01 7.12 22.84
C VAL A 58 18.92 8.32 23.09
N PHE A 59 19.18 8.70 24.34
CA PHE A 59 20.09 9.82 24.63
C PHE A 59 21.53 9.56 24.18
N LYS A 60 21.99 8.31 24.24
CA LYS A 60 23.31 7.93 23.77
C LYS A 60 23.47 8.06 22.25
N VAL A 61 22.44 7.75 21.47
CA VAL A 61 22.49 7.82 20.00
C VAL A 61 22.07 9.20 19.48
N LEU A 62 21.01 9.77 20.03
CA LEU A 62 20.33 10.98 19.55
C LEU A 62 20.46 12.18 20.48
N GLY A 63 21.05 12.05 21.67
CA GLY A 63 21.13 13.14 22.64
C GLY A 63 21.89 14.38 22.14
N ARG A 64 22.73 14.24 21.10
CA ARG A 64 23.33 15.38 20.40
C ARG A 64 22.32 16.32 19.74
N TYR A 65 21.14 15.80 19.38
CA TYR A 65 20.04 16.55 18.80
C TYR A 65 19.10 17.16 19.85
N LYS A 66 19.39 16.99 21.15
CA LYS A 66 18.52 17.49 22.23
C LYS A 66 18.27 19.00 22.17
N ASN A 67 19.27 19.78 21.77
CA ASN A 67 19.11 21.23 21.60
C ASN A 67 18.62 21.61 20.20
N PHE A 68 18.58 20.66 19.28
CA PHE A 68 18.10 20.85 17.91
C PHE A 68 16.58 20.63 17.81
N VAL A 69 16.02 19.69 18.57
CA VAL A 69 14.58 19.45 18.68
C VAL A 69 13.98 20.33 19.77
N LYS A 70 12.70 20.70 19.62
CA LYS A 70 11.93 21.40 20.64
C LYS A 70 10.59 20.68 20.88
N VAL A 71 10.16 20.57 22.13
CA VAL A 71 8.83 20.06 22.47
C VAL A 71 7.92 21.24 22.81
N ILE A 72 6.78 21.35 22.14
CA ILE A 72 5.77 22.38 22.40
C ILE A 72 4.62 21.76 23.16
N ARG A 73 4.48 22.13 24.44
CA ARG A 73 3.49 21.58 25.38
C ARG A 73 2.37 22.54 25.73
N ASP A 74 2.54 23.81 25.39
CA ASP A 74 1.63 24.91 25.68
C ASP A 74 0.80 25.23 24.43
N GLU A 75 -0.52 25.32 24.60
CA GLU A 75 -1.45 25.54 23.48
C GLU A 75 -1.25 26.91 22.82
N LYS A 76 -0.90 27.93 23.60
CA LYS A 76 -0.65 29.27 23.07
C LYS A 76 0.64 29.30 22.25
N GLU A 77 1.71 28.65 22.74
CA GLU A 77 2.94 28.48 21.97
C GLU A 77 2.71 27.70 20.67
N PHE A 78 1.86 26.66 20.70
CA PHE A 78 1.47 25.93 19.50
C PHE A 78 0.68 26.82 18.52
N ASP A 79 -0.28 27.59 19.00
CA ASP A 79 -1.05 28.52 18.17
C ASP A 79 -0.15 29.57 17.50
N GLU A 80 0.80 30.15 18.25
CA GLU A 80 1.80 31.07 17.73
C GLU A 80 2.73 30.40 16.69
N TYR A 81 3.03 29.10 16.85
CA TYR A 81 3.81 28.34 15.87
C TYR A 81 3.03 28.16 14.57
N ILE A 82 1.73 27.88 14.66
CA ILE A 82 0.85 27.72 13.50
C ILE A 82 0.64 29.06 12.78
N ASP A 83 0.45 30.16 13.51
CA ASP A 83 0.36 31.50 12.93
C ASP A 83 1.64 31.88 12.16
N LYS A 84 2.82 31.47 12.66
CA LYS A 84 4.09 31.61 11.93
C LYS A 84 4.11 30.75 10.67
N ALA A 85 3.65 29.50 10.74
CA ALA A 85 3.59 28.59 9.61
C ALA A 85 2.71 29.17 8.47
N ILE A 86 1.60 29.81 8.82
CA ILE A 86 0.69 30.46 7.87
C ILE A 86 1.41 31.54 7.04
N GLY A 87 2.37 32.26 7.64
CA GLY A 87 3.15 33.30 6.97
C GLY A 87 4.31 32.78 6.09
N LEU A 88 4.59 31.47 6.09
CA LEU A 88 5.68 30.86 5.34
C LEU A 88 5.16 30.14 4.08
N ASP A 89 6.05 29.91 3.11
CA ASP A 89 5.69 29.25 1.85
C ASP A 89 5.20 27.81 2.07
N CYS A 90 5.87 27.04 2.94
CA CYS A 90 5.50 25.67 3.26
C CYS A 90 5.94 25.26 4.67
N LEU A 91 5.33 24.19 5.15
CA LEU A 91 5.73 23.45 6.36
C LEU A 91 5.75 21.95 6.07
N THR A 92 6.45 21.18 6.90
CA THR A 92 6.29 19.72 6.92
C THR A 92 5.43 19.29 8.09
N LEU A 93 4.68 18.21 7.89
CA LEU A 93 3.91 17.57 8.93
C LEU A 93 4.11 16.06 8.86
N ASP A 94 4.22 15.45 10.02
CA ASP A 94 4.20 14.01 10.24
C ASP A 94 3.41 13.73 11.53
N THR A 95 2.77 12.55 11.60
CA THR A 95 1.95 12.13 12.73
C THR A 95 2.50 10.88 13.39
N GLU A 96 2.65 10.93 14.71
CA GLU A 96 2.94 9.75 15.51
C GLU A 96 1.66 9.19 16.11
N THR A 97 1.42 7.89 15.95
CA THR A 97 0.17 7.23 16.40
C THR A 97 0.37 6.33 17.61
N ASP A 98 -0.70 5.74 18.15
CA ASP A 98 -0.69 4.75 19.24
C ASP A 98 -0.17 3.37 18.81
N ASN A 99 0.90 3.33 18.01
CA ASN A 99 1.46 2.14 17.33
C ASN A 99 0.52 1.48 16.31
N SER A 100 -0.67 2.05 16.09
CA SER A 100 -1.61 1.56 15.10
C SER A 100 -1.27 2.09 13.72
N LEU A 101 -1.37 1.21 12.73
CA LEU A 101 -1.26 1.54 11.29
C LEU A 101 -2.65 1.63 10.63
N ASP A 102 -3.72 1.68 11.43
CA ASP A 102 -5.09 1.90 10.96
C ASP A 102 -5.47 3.38 11.13
N PRO A 103 -5.42 4.19 10.06
CA PRO A 103 -5.70 5.63 10.15
C PRO A 103 -7.16 5.95 10.49
N LEU A 104 -8.07 4.97 10.41
CA LEU A 104 -9.48 5.17 10.73
C LEU A 104 -9.72 5.29 12.25
N THR A 105 -8.90 4.60 13.05
CA THR A 105 -9.15 4.40 14.49
C THR A 105 -7.97 4.73 15.40
N CYS A 106 -6.77 4.89 14.85
CA CYS A 106 -5.61 5.23 15.65
C CYS A 106 -5.75 6.60 16.33
N LYS A 107 -5.05 6.77 17.45
CA LYS A 107 -4.94 8.06 18.13
C LYS A 107 -3.64 8.75 17.75
N ILE A 108 -3.67 10.08 17.66
CA ILE A 108 -2.44 10.87 17.49
C ILE A 108 -1.76 11.00 18.86
N MET A 109 -0.54 10.48 19.00
CA MET A 109 0.31 10.67 20.19
C MET A 109 1.00 12.02 20.15
N GLY A 110 1.40 12.48 18.97
CA GLY A 110 1.86 13.84 18.76
C GLY A 110 2.09 14.19 17.31
N LEU A 111 2.26 15.49 17.04
CA LEU A 111 2.61 16.02 15.72
C LEU A 111 4.10 16.34 15.64
N CYS A 112 4.69 16.02 14.50
CA CYS A 112 6.05 16.40 14.15
C CYS A 112 5.99 17.48 13.07
N LEU A 113 6.41 18.70 13.40
CA LEU A 113 6.40 19.83 12.45
C LEU A 113 7.80 20.38 12.24
N TYR A 114 8.04 20.90 11.04
CA TYR A 114 9.23 21.69 10.74
C TYR A 114 8.89 22.88 9.86
N LEU A 115 9.36 24.06 10.29
CA LEU A 115 9.34 25.28 9.50
C LEU A 115 10.75 25.58 9.00
N PRO A 116 10.90 26.11 7.76
CA PRO A 116 12.20 26.47 7.22
C PRO A 116 13.01 27.37 8.17
N ASN A 117 14.24 26.95 8.49
CA ASN A 117 15.18 27.64 9.37
C ASN A 117 14.76 27.74 10.85
N THR A 118 13.84 26.89 11.32
CA THR A 118 13.54 26.74 12.75
C THR A 118 14.09 25.41 13.29
N ARG A 119 13.84 25.15 14.58
CA ARG A 119 13.99 23.81 15.14
C ARG A 119 12.82 22.93 14.70
N PRO A 120 13.03 21.63 14.40
CA PRO A 120 11.93 20.67 14.34
C PRO A 120 11.25 20.57 15.70
N VAL A 121 9.93 20.46 15.69
CA VAL A 121 9.11 20.46 16.89
C VAL A 121 8.29 19.18 17.01
N TYR A 122 8.14 18.73 18.25
CA TYR A 122 7.19 17.69 18.64
C TYR A 122 6.09 18.28 19.51
N ILE A 123 4.83 18.00 19.19
CA ILE A 123 3.65 18.45 19.92
C ILE A 123 2.98 17.22 20.54
N PRO A 124 3.21 16.90 21.83
CA PRO A 124 2.55 15.78 22.50
C PRO A 124 1.08 16.09 22.76
N ILE A 125 0.23 15.07 22.53
CA ILE A 125 -1.23 15.17 22.64
C ILE A 125 -1.78 14.13 23.61
N ASN A 126 -1.42 12.85 23.42
CA ASN A 126 -2.09 11.72 24.08
C ASN A 126 -1.13 10.79 24.85
N HIS A 127 0.01 11.28 25.33
CA HIS A 127 0.89 10.49 26.20
C HIS A 127 0.27 10.26 27.57
N THR A 128 0.48 9.09 28.14
CA THR A 128 -0.06 8.66 29.44
C THR A 128 1.02 8.19 30.40
N LYS A 129 0.68 8.12 31.69
CA LYS A 129 1.54 7.46 32.66
C LYS A 129 1.67 5.97 32.30
N PRO A 130 2.89 5.40 32.30
CA PRO A 130 3.11 4.02 31.87
C PRO A 130 2.20 3.01 32.56
N GLY A 131 1.56 2.14 31.78
CA GLY A 131 0.65 1.12 32.29
C GLY A 131 -0.73 1.64 32.70
N THR A 132 -1.08 2.88 32.38
CA THR A 132 -2.38 3.49 32.70
C THR A 132 -2.94 4.29 31.52
N ASP A 133 -4.22 4.66 31.62
CA ASP A 133 -4.89 5.58 30.68
C ASP A 133 -4.88 7.04 31.18
N ILE A 134 -4.09 7.36 32.20
CA ILE A 134 -4.02 8.71 32.77
C ILE A 134 -3.07 9.55 31.92
N LEU A 135 -3.61 10.54 31.20
CA LEU A 135 -2.83 11.50 30.40
C LEU A 135 -1.77 12.22 31.25
N LEU A 136 -0.61 12.49 30.65
CA LEU A 136 0.38 13.41 31.23
C LEU A 136 -0.16 14.84 31.18
N GLU A 137 0.22 15.64 32.18
CA GLU A 137 -0.09 17.07 32.24
C GLU A 137 0.72 17.86 31.18
N ASN A 138 0.21 19.04 30.80
CA ASN A 138 0.85 19.96 29.84
C ASN A 138 1.08 19.29 28.47
N GLN A 139 -0.03 18.97 27.79
CA GLN A 139 -0.08 18.49 26.42
C GLN A 139 -1.12 19.30 25.66
N VAL A 140 -0.97 19.40 24.34
CA VAL A 140 -1.91 20.15 23.50
C VAL A 140 -3.18 19.32 23.29
N SER A 141 -4.35 19.93 23.48
CA SER A 141 -5.62 19.24 23.32
C SER A 141 -5.97 18.97 21.85
N GLU A 142 -6.70 17.88 21.58
CA GLU A 142 -7.23 17.58 20.24
C GLU A 142 -8.11 18.71 19.69
N SER A 143 -8.79 19.49 20.55
CA SER A 143 -9.51 20.69 20.15
C SER A 143 -8.59 21.78 19.59
N CYS A 144 -7.47 22.04 20.25
CA CYS A 144 -6.48 23.00 19.78
C CYS A 144 -5.84 22.53 18.45
N ILE A 145 -5.57 21.23 18.31
CA ILE A 145 -5.12 20.63 17.05
C ILE A 145 -6.13 20.84 15.92
N LYS A 146 -7.42 20.60 16.19
CA LYS A 146 -8.49 20.82 15.21
C LYS A 146 -8.55 22.27 14.74
N GLU A 147 -8.45 23.23 15.65
CA GLU A 147 -8.45 24.66 15.32
C GLU A 147 -7.23 25.03 14.47
N ALA A 148 -6.04 24.55 14.83
CA ALA A 148 -4.82 24.74 14.05
C ALA A 148 -4.94 24.15 12.64
N PHE A 149 -5.48 22.93 12.50
CA PHE A 149 -5.67 22.31 11.19
C PHE A 149 -6.70 23.06 10.35
N GLN A 150 -7.76 23.57 10.96
CA GLN A 150 -8.73 24.42 10.28
C GLN A 150 -8.07 25.70 9.77
N LYS A 151 -7.24 26.37 10.58
CA LYS A 151 -6.47 27.55 10.15
C LYS A 151 -5.57 27.25 8.94
N LEU A 152 -4.78 26.17 9.00
CA LEU A 152 -3.89 25.76 7.90
C LEU A 152 -4.65 25.44 6.61
N LYS A 153 -5.79 24.75 6.74
CA LYS A 153 -6.66 24.42 5.60
C LYS A 153 -7.28 25.67 4.98
N ASP A 154 -7.86 26.56 5.79
CA ASP A 154 -8.54 27.78 5.30
C ASP A 154 -7.58 28.76 4.62
N LYS A 155 -6.30 28.68 4.95
CA LYS A 155 -5.23 29.46 4.34
C LYS A 155 -4.55 28.77 3.15
N GLU A 156 -5.00 27.57 2.80
CA GLU A 156 -4.44 26.75 1.71
C GLU A 156 -2.92 26.59 1.84
N ASN A 157 -2.43 26.40 3.07
CA ASN A 157 -1.00 26.26 3.32
C ASN A 157 -0.42 25.06 2.57
N LYS A 158 0.80 25.20 2.05
CA LYS A 158 1.52 24.10 1.40
C LYS A 158 2.13 23.21 2.47
N ILE A 159 1.61 22.00 2.61
CA ILE A 159 2.13 21.02 3.57
C ILE A 159 2.84 19.88 2.84
N ILE A 160 4.04 19.58 3.30
CA ILE A 160 4.93 18.55 2.75
C ILE A 160 4.92 17.34 3.70
N TYR A 161 4.82 16.15 3.11
CA TYR A 161 4.72 14.89 3.84
C TYR A 161 5.72 13.85 3.31
N HIS A 162 5.85 12.76 4.06
CA HIS A 162 6.32 11.48 3.58
C HIS A 162 5.22 10.46 3.82
N ASN A 163 4.59 9.93 2.75
CA ASN A 163 3.37 9.11 2.88
C ASN A 163 2.16 9.88 3.46
N GLY A 164 1.92 11.08 2.95
CA GLY A 164 0.91 12.02 3.45
C GLY A 164 -0.52 11.48 3.41
N LYS A 165 -0.82 10.48 2.57
CA LYS A 165 -2.13 9.79 2.59
C LYS A 165 -2.46 9.28 3.99
N PHE A 166 -1.49 8.69 4.69
CA PHE A 166 -1.68 8.18 6.04
C PHE A 166 -1.98 9.34 6.99
N ASP A 167 -1.10 10.35 7.04
CA ASP A 167 -1.22 11.49 7.96
C ASP A 167 -2.55 12.24 7.79
N ILE A 168 -2.96 12.58 6.57
CA ILE A 168 -4.19 13.33 6.36
C ILE A 168 -5.44 12.55 6.78
N ARG A 169 -5.41 11.21 6.66
CA ARG A 169 -6.50 10.34 7.13
C ARG A 169 -6.51 10.27 8.65
N VAL A 170 -5.35 10.15 9.30
CA VAL A 170 -5.24 10.21 10.76
C VAL A 170 -5.77 11.55 11.28
N CYS A 171 -5.28 12.66 10.72
CA CYS A 171 -5.72 14.01 11.06
C CYS A 171 -7.23 14.17 10.90
N PHE A 172 -7.80 13.70 9.78
CA PHE A 172 -9.23 13.78 9.54
C PHE A 172 -10.03 12.94 10.53
N ASN A 173 -9.62 11.70 10.81
CA ASN A 173 -10.38 10.81 11.69
C ASN A 173 -10.35 11.24 13.16
N VAL A 174 -9.38 12.06 13.57
CA VAL A 174 -9.32 12.68 14.91
C VAL A 174 -10.02 14.04 14.95
N THR A 175 -9.82 14.90 13.95
CA THR A 175 -10.24 16.31 14.02
C THR A 175 -11.45 16.67 13.14
N GLY A 176 -11.76 15.84 12.15
CA GLY A 176 -12.72 16.12 11.09
C GLY A 176 -12.18 17.01 9.97
N VAL A 177 -10.87 17.29 9.92
CA VAL A 177 -10.24 18.20 8.97
C VAL A 177 -9.25 17.46 8.07
N TYR A 178 -9.52 17.41 6.76
CA TYR A 178 -8.51 17.06 5.76
C TYR A 178 -7.58 18.24 5.52
N LEU A 179 -6.29 18.03 5.80
CA LEU A 179 -5.24 18.97 5.48
C LEU A 179 -4.84 18.87 3.99
N PRO A 180 -4.38 19.98 3.38
CA PRO A 180 -3.89 19.96 2.00
C PRO A 180 -2.55 19.21 1.90
N ILE A 181 -2.34 18.51 0.78
CA ILE A 181 -1.04 17.92 0.44
C ILE A 181 -0.47 18.72 -0.72
N TYR A 182 0.67 19.37 -0.48
CA TYR A 182 1.42 20.08 -1.52
C TYR A 182 2.51 19.19 -2.12
N TRP A 183 3.15 18.35 -1.30
CA TRP A 183 4.22 17.48 -1.74
C TRP A 183 4.26 16.21 -0.88
N ASP A 184 4.41 15.06 -1.52
CA ASP A 184 4.70 13.79 -0.86
C ASP A 184 6.05 13.26 -1.36
N THR A 185 7.02 13.23 -0.45
CA THR A 185 8.39 12.84 -0.77
C THR A 185 8.52 11.35 -1.10
N MET A 186 7.58 10.50 -0.67
CA MET A 186 7.57 9.09 -1.02
C MET A 186 7.13 8.90 -2.48
N ILE A 187 6.05 9.58 -2.89
CA ILE A 187 5.56 9.60 -4.28
C ILE A 187 6.63 10.17 -5.21
N ALA A 188 7.21 11.32 -4.83
CA ALA A 188 8.29 11.94 -5.58
C ALA A 188 9.49 10.98 -5.78
N SER A 189 9.90 10.26 -4.73
CA SER A 189 11.00 9.30 -4.83
C SER A 189 10.70 8.17 -5.82
N GLN A 190 9.48 7.63 -5.77
CA GLN A 190 9.07 6.54 -6.66
C GLN A 190 9.01 6.97 -8.13
N LEU A 191 8.55 8.20 -8.40
CA LEU A 191 8.53 8.75 -9.76
C LEU A 191 9.94 9.05 -10.28
N LEU A 192 10.82 9.59 -9.43
CA LEU A 192 12.20 9.89 -9.80
C LEU A 192 13.03 8.62 -10.06
N ASN A 193 12.82 7.58 -9.26
CA ASN A 193 13.47 6.29 -9.48
C ASN A 193 12.64 5.12 -8.93
N GLU A 194 11.86 4.48 -9.81
CA GLU A 194 11.04 3.33 -9.45
C GLU A 194 11.84 2.08 -9.02
N ASN A 195 13.15 2.08 -9.27
CA ASN A 195 14.04 0.98 -8.91
C ASN A 195 14.55 1.07 -7.47
N GLU A 196 14.42 2.22 -6.81
CA GLU A 196 14.87 2.46 -5.44
C GLU A 196 13.79 2.23 -4.38
N LEU A 197 14.21 2.12 -3.12
CA LEU A 197 13.28 2.11 -1.98
C LEU A 197 12.82 3.54 -1.71
N ALA A 198 11.51 3.78 -1.66
CA ALA A 198 10.97 5.12 -1.39
C ALA A 198 10.97 5.51 0.11
N ARG A 199 11.50 4.68 1.02
CA ARG A 199 11.47 4.94 2.48
C ARG A 199 12.32 6.16 2.87
N LEU A 200 11.79 7.03 3.74
CA LEU A 200 12.43 8.29 4.16
C LEU A 200 13.90 8.14 4.54
N LYS A 201 14.21 7.26 5.52
CA LYS A 201 15.58 7.09 6.02
C LYS A 201 16.56 6.58 4.95
N TYR A 202 16.08 5.80 3.99
CA TYR A 202 16.89 5.38 2.85
C TYR A 202 17.12 6.55 1.89
N GLN A 203 16.04 7.23 1.48
CA GLN A 203 16.09 8.34 0.53
C GLN A 203 16.92 9.51 1.06
N TYR A 204 16.74 9.89 2.32
CA TYR A 204 17.53 10.91 2.98
C TYR A 204 19.02 10.56 2.98
N LYS A 205 19.37 9.32 3.38
CA LYS A 205 20.78 8.89 3.38
C LYS A 205 21.40 8.89 1.99
N VAL A 206 20.69 8.39 0.98
CA VAL A 206 21.25 8.26 -0.37
C VAL A 206 21.36 9.62 -1.06
N HIS A 207 20.35 10.48 -0.91
CA HIS A 207 20.22 11.68 -1.74
C HIS A 207 20.47 13.01 -1.00
N VAL A 208 20.45 13.02 0.34
CA VAL A 208 20.62 14.23 1.15
C VAL A 208 21.93 14.21 1.94
N ASP A 209 22.14 13.21 2.80
CA ASP A 209 23.34 13.10 3.63
C ASP A 209 23.80 11.63 3.79
N PRO A 210 24.80 11.19 3.01
CA PRO A 210 25.32 9.82 3.06
C PRO A 210 26.15 9.53 4.32
N THR A 211 26.47 10.55 5.13
CA THR A 211 27.26 10.38 6.35
C THR A 211 26.44 9.91 7.54
N ILE A 212 25.10 9.95 7.43
CA ILE A 212 24.22 9.45 8.48
C ILE A 212 24.35 7.92 8.63
N GLY A 213 24.70 7.52 9.86
CA GLY A 213 24.74 6.12 10.26
C GLY A 213 23.34 5.51 10.34
N THR A 214 23.19 4.24 9.96
CA THR A 214 21.94 3.49 10.13
C THR A 214 21.86 2.96 11.55
N TYR A 215 21.09 3.63 12.41
CA TYR A 215 20.74 3.13 13.74
C TYR A 215 19.26 2.73 13.75
N ASN A 216 18.99 1.50 14.17
CA ASN A 216 17.62 1.01 14.24
C ASN A 216 17.03 1.30 15.63
N ILE A 217 16.73 2.57 15.88
CA ILE A 217 16.20 3.08 17.15
C ILE A 217 14.75 2.62 17.35
N GLU A 218 13.98 2.48 16.26
CA GLU A 218 12.62 1.89 16.25
C GLU A 218 12.53 0.57 17.02
N LYS A 219 13.57 -0.27 16.94
CA LYS A 219 13.63 -1.54 17.69
C LYS A 219 13.59 -1.38 19.21
N LEU A 220 14.00 -0.23 19.75
CA LEU A 220 13.90 0.04 21.18
C LEU A 220 12.44 0.13 21.64
N PHE A 221 11.58 0.69 20.79
CA PHE A 221 10.17 0.90 21.09
C PHE A 221 9.26 -0.28 20.68
N THR A 222 9.80 -1.33 20.06
CA THR A 222 8.99 -2.47 19.57
C THR A 222 8.20 -3.13 20.70
N GLY A 223 6.87 -3.14 20.63
CA GLY A 223 6.03 -3.73 21.67
C GLY A 223 5.96 -2.88 22.95
N LEU A 224 6.30 -1.60 22.87
CA LEU A 224 6.02 -0.59 23.89
C LEU A 224 5.01 0.41 23.30
N PRO A 225 3.87 0.65 23.95
CA PRO A 225 2.97 1.73 23.58
C PRO A 225 3.70 3.08 23.54
N TYR A 226 3.62 3.80 22.43
CA TYR A 226 4.22 5.12 22.27
C TYR A 226 3.68 6.12 23.29
N ALA A 227 2.42 5.95 23.69
CA ALA A 227 1.81 6.71 24.78
C ALA A 227 2.59 6.67 26.10
N TRP A 228 3.38 5.61 26.36
CA TRP A 228 4.12 5.45 27.62
C TRP A 228 5.54 6.00 27.58
N VAL A 229 5.97 6.52 26.43
CA VAL A 229 7.33 7.07 26.27
C VAL A 229 7.33 8.51 26.74
N ASP A 230 8.35 8.93 27.47
CA ASP A 230 8.50 10.35 27.83
C ASP A 230 8.54 11.22 26.55
N PRO A 231 7.73 12.29 26.43
CA PRO A 231 7.69 13.07 25.21
C PRO A 231 9.01 13.74 24.82
N GLU A 232 9.90 14.07 25.76
CA GLU A 232 11.23 14.62 25.44
C GLU A 232 12.11 13.57 24.79
N VAL A 233 12.03 12.32 25.26
CA VAL A 233 12.75 11.18 24.67
C VAL A 233 12.17 10.84 23.30
N PHE A 234 10.84 10.81 23.19
CA PHE A 234 10.16 10.45 21.96
C PHE A 234 10.37 11.51 20.86
N ALA A 235 10.40 12.80 21.22
CA ALA A 235 10.67 13.89 20.29
C ALA A 235 12.03 13.76 19.58
N LEU A 236 13.07 13.25 20.25
CA LEU A 236 14.38 13.04 19.61
C LEU A 236 14.30 12.03 18.46
N TYR A 237 13.41 11.06 18.59
CA TYR A 237 13.17 10.05 17.57
C TYR A 237 12.24 10.60 16.47
N ALA A 238 11.11 11.18 16.85
CA ALA A 238 10.01 11.51 15.93
C ALA A 238 10.21 12.84 15.18
N ALA A 239 10.63 13.91 15.87
CA ALA A 239 10.65 15.25 15.26
C ALA A 239 11.66 15.39 14.11
N ILE A 240 12.66 14.50 14.04
CA ILE A 240 13.66 14.49 12.98
C ILE A 240 13.02 14.09 11.64
N ASP A 241 12.01 13.23 11.63
CA ASP A 241 11.40 12.74 10.38
C ASP A 241 10.74 13.91 9.60
N ALA A 242 10.14 14.88 10.28
CA ALA A 242 9.64 16.12 9.67
C ALA A 242 10.78 16.97 9.03
N TYR A 243 11.91 17.10 9.71
CA TYR A 243 13.09 17.81 9.17
C TYR A 243 13.70 17.08 7.97
N ASP A 244 13.89 15.77 8.07
CA ASP A 244 14.45 14.94 7.01
C ASP A 244 13.55 14.98 5.77
N THR A 245 12.24 14.94 5.98
CA THR A 245 11.22 15.13 4.94
C THR A 245 11.37 16.48 4.22
N TYR A 246 11.57 17.58 4.95
CA TYR A 246 11.77 18.90 4.35
C TYR A 246 13.02 18.94 3.48
N LYS A 247 14.14 18.40 3.99
CA LYS A 247 15.41 18.38 3.27
C LYS A 247 15.35 17.51 2.01
N LEU A 248 14.69 16.35 2.10
CA LEU A 248 14.44 15.50 0.95
C LEU A 248 13.58 16.21 -0.09
N TYR A 249 12.50 16.89 0.33
CA TYR A 249 11.68 17.73 -0.54
C TYR A 249 12.52 18.77 -1.29
N LEU A 250 13.40 19.50 -0.61
CA LEU A 250 14.25 20.50 -1.27
C LEU A 250 15.10 19.86 -2.38
N LYS A 251 15.63 18.66 -2.13
CA LYS A 251 16.50 17.98 -3.09
C LYS A 251 15.72 17.40 -4.27
N GLN A 252 14.54 16.84 -4.03
CA GLN A 252 13.62 16.40 -5.08
C GLN A 252 13.13 17.57 -5.93
N ARG A 253 12.76 18.69 -5.29
CA ARG A 253 12.31 19.90 -5.99
C ARG A 253 13.41 20.46 -6.90
N GLU A 254 14.67 20.45 -6.46
CA GLU A 254 15.80 20.84 -7.31
C GLU A 254 15.90 19.97 -8.58
N ILE A 255 15.67 18.66 -8.46
CA ILE A 255 15.67 17.73 -9.60
C ILE A 255 14.47 18.01 -10.52
N PHE A 256 13.25 18.10 -9.98
CA PHE A 256 12.05 18.35 -10.78
C PHE A 256 12.05 19.68 -11.54
N LEU A 257 12.80 20.68 -11.07
CA LEU A 257 12.94 21.98 -11.75
C LEU A 257 13.92 21.95 -12.93
N GLN A 258 14.59 20.83 -13.20
CA GLN A 258 15.40 20.66 -14.40
C GLN A 258 14.51 20.55 -15.64
N GLU A 259 15.00 21.01 -16.79
CA GLU A 259 14.20 21.16 -18.01
C GLU A 259 13.70 19.82 -18.56
N ASP A 260 14.51 18.77 -18.44
CA ASP A 260 14.21 17.39 -18.81
C ASP A 260 13.18 16.71 -17.89
N MET A 261 12.96 17.26 -16.69
CA MET A 261 12.02 16.71 -15.70
C MET A 261 10.62 17.31 -15.78
N LYS A 262 10.37 18.27 -16.69
CA LYS A 262 9.10 19.01 -16.77
C LYS A 262 7.87 18.13 -16.92
N ASN A 263 7.93 17.09 -17.76
CA ASN A 263 6.81 16.17 -17.97
C ASN A 263 6.54 15.31 -16.72
N LEU A 264 7.60 14.82 -16.08
CA LEU A 264 7.49 14.05 -14.85
C LEU A 264 6.97 14.91 -13.69
N TYR A 265 7.42 16.17 -13.60
CA TYR A 265 6.91 17.12 -12.63
C TYR A 265 5.42 17.44 -12.87
N ASN A 266 4.99 17.57 -14.12
CA ASN A 266 3.58 17.76 -14.47
C ASN A 266 2.72 16.55 -14.04
N LEU A 267 3.19 15.31 -14.27
CA LEU A 267 2.54 14.10 -13.77
C LEU A 267 2.44 14.14 -12.23
N PHE A 268 3.56 14.43 -11.57
CA PHE A 268 3.63 14.53 -10.11
C PHE A 268 2.63 15.56 -9.55
N SER A 269 2.66 16.80 -10.03
CA SER A 269 1.90 17.90 -9.45
C SER A 269 0.42 17.89 -9.81
N ASN A 270 0.06 17.44 -11.01
CA ASN A 270 -1.29 17.56 -11.55
C ASN A 270 -2.10 16.25 -11.50
N VAL A 271 -1.43 15.10 -11.29
CA VAL A 271 -2.10 13.80 -11.20
C VAL A 271 -1.79 13.14 -9.86
N GLU A 272 -0.51 12.89 -9.57
CA GLU A 272 -0.11 12.02 -8.45
C GLU A 272 -0.33 12.65 -7.08
N ILE A 273 -0.15 13.98 -6.93
CA ILE A 273 -0.45 14.68 -5.68
C ILE A 273 -1.96 14.92 -5.46
N PRO A 274 -2.72 15.45 -6.44
CA PRO A 274 -4.16 15.69 -6.24
C PRO A 274 -4.96 14.42 -5.95
N ILE A 275 -4.57 13.28 -6.55
CA ILE A 275 -5.28 12.01 -6.35
C ILE A 275 -5.15 11.48 -4.90
N VAL A 276 -4.10 11.87 -4.16
CA VAL A 276 -3.89 11.40 -2.77
C VAL A 276 -5.08 11.76 -1.88
N SER A 277 -5.53 13.02 -1.93
CA SER A 277 -6.67 13.47 -1.12
C SER A 277 -7.99 12.82 -1.55
N VAL A 278 -8.16 12.54 -2.84
CA VAL A 278 -9.34 11.83 -3.36
C VAL A 278 -9.37 10.39 -2.84
N VAL A 279 -8.23 9.69 -2.93
CA VAL A 279 -8.11 8.31 -2.45
C VAL A 279 -8.25 8.26 -0.93
N ALA A 280 -7.62 9.16 -0.18
CA ALA A 280 -7.77 9.24 1.26
C ALA A 280 -9.25 9.35 1.68
N LYS A 281 -10.01 10.25 1.02
CA LYS A 281 -11.44 10.39 1.25
C LYS A 281 -12.22 9.13 0.87
N MET A 282 -11.90 8.53 -0.28
CA MET A 282 -12.54 7.27 -0.71
C MET A 282 -12.31 6.14 0.31
N GLU A 283 -11.10 6.02 0.86
CA GLU A 283 -10.76 5.04 1.90
C GLU A 283 -11.51 5.30 3.20
N ASP A 284 -11.64 6.57 3.62
CA ASP A 284 -12.36 6.95 4.84
C ASP A 284 -13.89 6.84 4.69
N ASP A 285 -14.44 7.10 3.50
CA ASP A 285 -15.88 6.95 3.22
C ASP A 285 -16.31 5.47 3.31
N GLY A 286 -15.43 4.56 2.86
CA GLY A 286 -15.62 3.11 2.89
C GLY A 286 -16.79 2.61 2.05
N ILE A 287 -17.01 1.29 2.04
CA ILE A 287 -18.13 0.65 1.35
C ILE A 287 -19.00 -0.16 2.30
N SER A 288 -20.33 0.00 2.20
CA SER A 288 -21.30 -0.75 2.99
C SER A 288 -21.52 -2.16 2.42
N VAL A 289 -21.73 -3.11 3.32
CA VAL A 289 -21.94 -4.52 2.99
C VAL A 289 -23.20 -5.10 3.63
N ASP A 290 -23.83 -6.05 2.95
CA ASP A 290 -24.97 -6.79 3.46
C ASP A 290 -24.51 -8.08 4.16
N THR A 291 -24.35 -7.99 5.48
CA THR A 291 -23.83 -9.10 6.30
C THR A 291 -24.75 -10.32 6.32
N ASP A 292 -26.07 -10.13 6.23
CA ASP A 292 -27.03 -11.23 6.17
C ASP A 292 -27.01 -11.92 4.81
N PHE A 293 -26.82 -11.17 3.73
CA PHE A 293 -26.59 -11.73 2.41
C PHE A 293 -25.26 -12.51 2.35
N ILE A 294 -24.19 -12.00 2.96
CA ILE A 294 -22.91 -12.71 3.06
C ILE A 294 -23.09 -14.04 3.78
N LYS A 295 -23.81 -14.08 4.91
CA LYS A 295 -24.10 -15.35 5.62
C LYS A 295 -24.86 -16.33 4.76
N LYS A 296 -25.88 -15.88 4.02
CA LYS A 296 -26.65 -16.72 3.09
C LYS A 296 -25.76 -17.28 1.97
N LEU A 297 -24.86 -16.47 1.42
CA LEU A 297 -23.88 -16.91 0.42
C LEU A 297 -22.92 -17.93 1.01
N ASP A 298 -22.40 -17.68 2.21
CA ASP A 298 -21.50 -18.60 2.91
C ASP A 298 -22.15 -19.98 3.10
N GLU A 299 -23.39 -20.03 3.61
CA GLU A 299 -24.14 -21.28 3.75
C GLU A 299 -24.37 -21.99 2.42
N LYS A 300 -24.70 -21.23 1.36
CA LYS A 300 -24.90 -21.77 0.02
C LYS A 300 -23.60 -22.37 -0.53
N PHE A 301 -22.48 -21.66 -0.43
CA PHE A 301 -21.20 -22.13 -0.92
C PHE A 301 -20.67 -23.31 -0.12
N LYS A 302 -20.88 -23.34 1.21
CA LYS A 302 -20.58 -24.52 2.04
C LYS A 302 -21.36 -25.74 1.56
N LYS A 303 -22.68 -25.62 1.34
CA LYS A 303 -23.49 -26.71 0.78
C LYS A 303 -22.98 -27.18 -0.59
N CYS A 304 -22.58 -26.27 -1.47
CA CYS A 304 -22.04 -26.65 -2.78
C CYS A 304 -20.66 -27.33 -2.67
N ARG A 305 -19.77 -26.80 -1.83
CA ARG A 305 -18.47 -27.41 -1.51
C ARG A 305 -18.66 -28.82 -0.95
N ASP A 306 -19.56 -28.99 0.00
CA ASP A 306 -19.81 -30.27 0.68
C ASP A 306 -20.40 -31.29 -0.31
N LYS A 307 -21.33 -30.87 -1.18
CA LYS A 307 -21.81 -31.72 -2.29
C LYS A 307 -20.68 -32.17 -3.23
N ALA A 308 -19.75 -31.27 -3.57
CA ALA A 308 -18.59 -31.63 -4.39
C ALA A 308 -17.65 -32.60 -3.66
N SER A 309 -17.48 -32.40 -2.34
CA SER A 309 -16.75 -33.33 -1.47
C SER A 309 -17.40 -34.70 -1.42
N ASP A 310 -18.72 -34.78 -1.26
CA ASP A 310 -19.47 -36.02 -1.24
C ASP A 310 -19.33 -36.79 -2.56
N LYS A 311 -19.35 -36.10 -3.70
CA LYS A 311 -19.07 -36.73 -5.02
C LYS A 311 -17.68 -37.35 -5.04
N MET A 312 -16.66 -36.65 -4.52
CA MET A 312 -15.29 -37.17 -4.46
C MET A 312 -15.20 -38.38 -3.52
N TYR A 313 -15.79 -38.33 -2.32
CA TYR A 313 -15.78 -39.47 -1.39
C TYR A 313 -16.50 -40.68 -1.98
N ARG A 314 -17.65 -40.52 -2.65
CA ARG A 314 -18.34 -41.62 -3.34
C ARG A 314 -17.48 -42.29 -4.41
N ILE A 315 -16.69 -41.51 -5.15
CA ILE A 315 -15.74 -42.07 -6.12
C ILE A 315 -14.63 -42.85 -5.37
N LEU A 316 -14.16 -42.35 -4.24
CA LEU A 316 -13.13 -43.03 -3.44
C LEU A 316 -13.63 -44.27 -2.72
N ASP A 317 -14.92 -44.38 -2.41
CA ASP A 317 -15.53 -45.58 -1.84
C ASP A 317 -15.36 -46.80 -2.77
N GLU A 318 -15.38 -46.59 -4.10
CA GLU A 318 -15.08 -47.63 -5.10
C GLU A 318 -13.62 -48.11 -5.03
N HIS A 319 -12.75 -47.35 -4.36
CA HIS A 319 -11.32 -47.60 -4.18
C HIS A 319 -10.91 -47.80 -2.71
N GLU A 320 -11.84 -48.18 -1.83
CA GLU A 320 -11.65 -48.27 -0.37
C GLU A 320 -10.37 -49.02 0.05
N LYS A 321 -10.04 -50.12 -0.64
CA LYS A 321 -8.83 -50.92 -0.34
C LYS A 321 -7.54 -50.13 -0.53
N ASP A 322 -7.44 -49.37 -1.62
CA ASP A 322 -6.28 -48.56 -1.93
C ASP A 322 -6.21 -47.34 -0.99
N VAL A 323 -7.34 -46.69 -0.74
CA VAL A 323 -7.44 -45.57 0.22
C VAL A 323 -6.97 -46.02 1.61
N SER A 324 -7.52 -47.12 2.12
CA SER A 324 -7.16 -47.71 3.41
C SER A 324 -5.69 -48.12 3.49
N TYR A 325 -5.09 -48.57 2.38
CA TYR A 325 -3.66 -48.87 2.32
C TYR A 325 -2.82 -47.62 2.54
N TYR A 326 -3.12 -46.51 1.84
CA TYR A 326 -2.37 -45.26 2.01
C TYR A 326 -2.63 -44.58 3.36
N GLN A 327 -3.81 -44.73 3.96
CA GLN A 327 -4.11 -44.27 5.32
C GLN A 327 -3.26 -45.01 6.37
N ARG A 328 -3.14 -46.34 6.28
CA ARG A 328 -2.27 -47.13 7.18
C ARG A 328 -0.79 -46.76 7.08
N LEU A 329 -0.37 -46.27 5.91
CA LEU A 329 0.99 -45.74 5.71
C LEU A 329 1.17 -44.30 6.22
N GLY A 330 0.13 -43.67 6.76
CA GLY A 330 0.15 -42.27 7.18
C GLY A 330 0.30 -41.28 6.03
N LYS A 331 -0.04 -41.69 4.80
CA LYS A 331 0.09 -40.86 3.60
C LYS A 331 -1.22 -40.16 3.19
N LEU A 332 -2.35 -40.68 3.65
CA LEU A 332 -3.66 -40.05 3.53
C LEU A 332 -4.28 -39.91 4.92
N ASP A 333 -5.04 -38.85 5.13
CA ASP A 333 -5.84 -38.66 6.34
C ASP A 333 -7.13 -39.49 6.28
N ASP A 334 -7.79 -39.66 7.43
CA ASP A 334 -9.13 -40.21 7.54
C ASP A 334 -10.07 -39.18 8.20
N PRO A 335 -10.97 -38.52 7.44
CA PRO A 335 -11.17 -38.64 6.00
C PRO A 335 -10.07 -37.92 5.17
N VAL A 336 -9.93 -38.28 3.89
CA VAL A 336 -8.94 -37.67 2.97
C VAL A 336 -9.10 -36.16 2.89
N ASN A 337 -8.00 -35.42 3.01
CA ASN A 337 -7.99 -33.95 2.94
C ASN A 337 -7.81 -33.45 1.49
N PHE A 338 -8.91 -33.09 0.84
CA PHE A 338 -8.92 -32.57 -0.53
C PHE A 338 -8.30 -31.17 -0.72
N SER A 339 -7.90 -30.50 0.37
CA SER A 339 -7.13 -29.25 0.29
C SER A 339 -5.62 -29.48 0.25
N SER A 340 -5.15 -30.71 0.50
CA SER A 340 -3.73 -31.06 0.59
C SER A 340 -3.19 -31.53 -0.77
N PRO A 341 -2.29 -30.77 -1.43
CA PRO A 341 -1.71 -31.18 -2.71
C PRO A 341 -1.00 -32.55 -2.66
N PRO A 342 -0.21 -32.89 -1.61
CA PRO A 342 0.40 -34.22 -1.50
C PRO A 342 -0.61 -35.37 -1.47
N GLN A 343 -1.73 -35.21 -0.74
CA GLN A 343 -2.78 -36.25 -0.70
C GLN A 343 -3.50 -36.37 -2.03
N LEU A 344 -3.79 -35.24 -2.69
CA LEU A 344 -4.40 -35.23 -4.02
C LEU A 344 -3.52 -35.89 -5.09
N GLU A 345 -2.19 -35.75 -5.00
CA GLU A 345 -1.27 -36.45 -5.91
C GLU A 345 -1.43 -37.96 -5.79
N ILE A 346 -1.52 -38.49 -4.56
CA ILE A 346 -1.72 -39.92 -4.31
C ILE A 346 -3.09 -40.36 -4.85
N VAL A 347 -4.14 -39.60 -4.52
CA VAL A 347 -5.50 -39.92 -4.96
C VAL A 347 -5.60 -39.96 -6.49
N LEU A 348 -5.16 -38.91 -7.18
CA LEU A 348 -5.30 -38.79 -8.62
C LEU A 348 -4.47 -39.85 -9.36
N TYR A 349 -3.20 -40.00 -8.98
CA TYR A 349 -2.25 -40.73 -9.82
C TYR A 349 -1.97 -42.14 -9.33
N ASP A 350 -2.01 -42.38 -8.01
CA ASP A 350 -1.76 -43.71 -7.45
C ASP A 350 -3.03 -44.53 -7.26
N ILE A 351 -4.15 -43.91 -6.86
CA ILE A 351 -5.42 -44.61 -6.63
C ILE A 351 -6.25 -44.63 -7.91
N LEU A 352 -6.62 -43.45 -8.43
CA LEU A 352 -7.48 -43.32 -9.61
C LEU A 352 -6.74 -43.56 -10.94
N LYS A 353 -5.41 -43.74 -10.90
CA LYS A 353 -4.56 -43.99 -12.07
C LYS A 353 -4.76 -42.96 -13.20
N ALA A 354 -5.01 -41.70 -12.85
CA ALA A 354 -5.18 -40.62 -13.82
C ALA A 354 -3.92 -40.46 -14.69
N PRO A 355 -4.07 -40.10 -15.98
CA PRO A 355 -2.93 -39.90 -16.86
C PRO A 355 -2.09 -38.70 -16.39
N ILE A 356 -0.77 -38.88 -16.26
CA ILE A 356 0.14 -37.78 -15.92
C ILE A 356 0.34 -36.92 -17.17
N GLN A 357 -0.19 -35.70 -17.14
CA GLN A 357 0.14 -34.71 -18.16
C GLN A 357 1.54 -34.16 -17.87
N LYS A 358 2.51 -34.50 -18.72
CA LYS A 358 3.85 -33.87 -18.65
C LYS A 358 3.67 -32.38 -18.89
N ARG A 359 4.27 -31.54 -18.04
CA ARG A 359 4.37 -30.10 -18.31
C ARG A 359 4.95 -29.91 -19.72
N ALA A 360 4.28 -29.10 -20.54
CA ALA A 360 4.95 -28.55 -21.71
C ALA A 360 6.22 -27.84 -21.21
N LYS A 361 7.38 -28.16 -21.82
CA LYS A 361 8.63 -27.46 -21.50
C LYS A 361 8.40 -25.98 -21.73
N ASP A 362 8.36 -25.22 -20.65
CA ASP A 362 8.39 -23.77 -20.73
C ASP A 362 9.83 -23.42 -21.15
N ASN A 363 10.04 -23.12 -22.44
CA ASN A 363 11.35 -22.92 -23.08
C ASN A 363 12.15 -21.71 -22.54
N LYS A 364 11.78 -21.13 -21.39
CA LYS A 364 12.36 -19.90 -20.86
C LYS A 364 13.34 -20.06 -19.70
N ARG A 365 13.57 -21.25 -19.13
CA ARG A 365 14.57 -21.44 -18.06
C ARG A 365 15.26 -22.82 -18.13
N PRO A 366 16.54 -22.94 -18.54
CA PRO A 366 17.19 -24.23 -18.78
C PRO A 366 17.58 -25.02 -17.51
N ASP A 367 17.52 -24.43 -16.32
CA ASP A 367 18.35 -24.89 -15.19
C ASP A 367 17.61 -25.35 -13.91
N LYS A 368 16.31 -25.71 -13.97
CA LYS A 368 15.66 -26.37 -12.82
C LYS A 368 15.56 -27.88 -13.03
N LYS A 369 16.26 -28.64 -12.18
CA LYS A 369 16.10 -30.09 -11.96
C LYS A 369 14.64 -30.50 -12.10
N GLU A 370 14.38 -31.58 -12.83
CA GLU A 370 13.08 -32.23 -12.95
C GLU A 370 12.46 -32.40 -11.56
N SER A 371 11.49 -31.56 -11.22
CA SER A 371 10.68 -31.79 -10.03
C SER A 371 9.78 -32.97 -10.35
N SER A 372 9.90 -34.06 -9.60
CA SER A 372 9.02 -35.23 -9.64
C SER A 372 7.58 -34.93 -9.16
N SER A 373 7.22 -33.65 -9.00
CA SER A 373 5.88 -33.24 -8.56
C SER A 373 4.87 -33.53 -9.66
N ARG A 374 3.83 -34.29 -9.30
CA ARG A 374 2.73 -34.60 -10.20
C ARG A 374 1.73 -33.44 -10.14
N PRO A 375 1.39 -32.79 -11.27
CA PRO A 375 0.71 -31.52 -11.22
C PRO A 375 -0.72 -31.68 -10.70
N THR A 376 -1.11 -30.83 -9.76
CA THR A 376 -2.48 -30.74 -9.24
C THR A 376 -3.04 -29.33 -9.38
N ASP A 377 -2.44 -28.49 -10.23
CA ASP A 377 -2.93 -27.14 -10.51
C ASP A 377 -4.21 -27.15 -11.37
N LYS A 378 -4.85 -25.98 -11.49
CA LYS A 378 -6.12 -25.84 -12.19
C LYS A 378 -6.05 -26.34 -13.64
N SER A 379 -4.98 -26.01 -14.37
CA SER A 379 -4.83 -26.40 -15.77
C SER A 379 -4.68 -27.91 -15.93
N ALA A 380 -3.91 -28.55 -15.05
CA ALA A 380 -3.76 -30.00 -15.07
C ALA A 380 -5.10 -30.71 -14.78
N LEU A 381 -5.85 -30.24 -13.78
CA LEU A 381 -7.15 -30.79 -13.43
C LEU A 381 -8.19 -30.61 -14.56
N GLU A 382 -8.25 -29.45 -15.19
CA GLU A 382 -9.15 -29.18 -16.32
C GLU A 382 -8.86 -30.10 -17.53
N ALA A 383 -7.60 -30.50 -17.69
CA ALA A 383 -7.18 -31.35 -18.79
C ALA A 383 -7.41 -32.86 -18.52
N LEU A 384 -7.58 -33.28 -17.26
CA LEU A 384 -7.89 -34.67 -16.91
C LEU A 384 -9.31 -35.07 -17.31
N LYS A 385 -10.29 -34.17 -17.17
CA LYS A 385 -11.70 -34.38 -17.55
C LYS A 385 -12.30 -35.69 -17.00
N ILE A 386 -11.90 -36.08 -15.80
CA ILE A 386 -12.49 -37.22 -15.06
C ILE A 386 -13.44 -36.70 -13.98
N PRO A 387 -14.48 -37.47 -13.58
CA PRO A 387 -15.47 -37.02 -12.59
C PRO A 387 -14.85 -36.49 -11.28
N PHE A 388 -13.79 -37.12 -10.79
CA PHE A 388 -13.07 -36.67 -9.60
C PHE A 388 -12.43 -35.29 -9.80
N SER A 389 -11.79 -35.04 -10.94
CA SER A 389 -11.13 -33.76 -11.24
C SER A 389 -12.13 -32.62 -11.39
N GLU A 390 -13.30 -32.88 -11.97
CA GLU A 390 -14.38 -31.90 -12.09
C GLU A 390 -14.96 -31.54 -10.71
N ALA A 391 -15.23 -32.54 -9.87
CA ALA A 391 -15.67 -32.34 -8.50
C ALA A 391 -14.61 -31.62 -7.65
N LEU A 392 -13.32 -31.89 -7.85
CA LEU A 392 -12.24 -31.21 -7.17
C LEU A 392 -12.11 -29.73 -7.60
N LEU A 393 -12.29 -29.43 -8.88
CA LEU A 393 -12.33 -28.05 -9.37
C LEU A 393 -13.51 -27.28 -8.77
N GLU A 394 -14.70 -27.91 -8.71
CA GLU A 394 -15.89 -27.37 -8.05
C GLU A 394 -15.63 -27.11 -6.56
N PHE A 395 -15.07 -28.10 -5.84
CA PHE A 395 -14.70 -27.98 -4.43
C PHE A 395 -13.73 -26.82 -4.20
N ARG A 396 -12.66 -26.72 -4.97
CA ARG A 396 -11.65 -25.65 -4.83
C ARG A 396 -12.21 -24.28 -5.17
N HIS A 397 -13.11 -24.21 -6.15
CA HIS A 397 -13.79 -22.97 -6.50
C HIS A 397 -14.60 -22.45 -5.30
N TYR A 398 -15.52 -23.25 -4.75
CA TYR A 398 -16.33 -22.83 -3.60
C TYR A 398 -15.49 -22.65 -2.34
N ASN A 399 -14.50 -23.49 -2.10
CA ASN A 399 -13.62 -23.33 -0.95
C ASN A 399 -12.85 -22.01 -0.99
N LYS A 400 -12.37 -21.59 -2.17
CA LYS A 400 -11.77 -20.26 -2.35
C LYS A 400 -12.79 -19.15 -2.12
N LEU A 401 -14.01 -19.28 -2.64
CA LEU A 401 -15.07 -18.28 -2.40
C LEU A 401 -15.35 -18.10 -0.90
N ILE A 402 -15.35 -19.20 -0.15
CA ILE A 402 -15.53 -19.18 1.30
C ILE A 402 -14.34 -18.51 1.99
N THR A 403 -13.15 -19.11 1.85
CA THR A 403 -11.98 -18.73 2.65
C THR A 403 -11.39 -17.38 2.27
N SER A 404 -11.60 -16.91 1.04
CA SER A 404 -11.08 -15.62 0.59
C SER A 404 -12.08 -14.49 0.76
N TYR A 405 -13.39 -14.78 0.89
CA TYR A 405 -14.42 -13.75 0.87
C TYR A 405 -15.50 -13.96 1.94
N THR A 406 -16.34 -14.99 1.86
CA THR A 406 -17.54 -15.02 2.72
C THR A 406 -17.24 -15.26 4.19
N SER A 407 -16.11 -15.87 4.53
CA SER A 407 -15.67 -16.00 5.93
C SER A 407 -14.78 -14.86 6.41
N THR A 408 -13.89 -14.34 5.56
CA THR A 408 -12.87 -13.34 5.94
C THR A 408 -13.35 -11.91 5.82
N LEU A 409 -14.15 -11.59 4.80
CA LEU A 409 -14.62 -10.23 4.55
C LEU A 409 -15.45 -9.66 5.73
N PRO A 410 -16.32 -10.43 6.42
CA PRO A 410 -17.00 -9.96 7.61
C PRO A 410 -16.07 -9.54 8.75
N GLU A 411 -14.89 -10.16 8.86
CA GLU A 411 -13.88 -9.81 9.87
C GLU A 411 -13.18 -8.48 9.57
N GLN A 412 -13.25 -8.00 8.32
CA GLN A 412 -12.69 -6.73 7.87
C GLN A 412 -13.68 -5.56 7.97
N ILE A 413 -14.89 -5.80 8.50
CA ILE A 413 -15.87 -4.74 8.72
C ILE A 413 -15.42 -3.91 9.92
N SER A 414 -15.24 -2.62 9.70
CA SER A 414 -14.89 -1.64 10.74
C SER A 414 -15.98 -1.60 11.80
N LYS A 415 -15.56 -1.67 13.07
CA LYS A 415 -16.45 -1.49 14.21
C LYS A 415 -16.89 -0.04 14.39
N LYS A 416 -16.20 0.92 13.75
CA LYS A 416 -16.47 2.36 13.86
C LYS A 416 -17.80 2.72 13.23
N ASP A 417 -18.07 2.20 12.03
CA ASP A 417 -19.20 2.61 11.20
C ASP A 417 -19.89 1.45 10.45
N GLY A 418 -19.41 0.22 10.59
CA GLY A 418 -19.98 -0.96 9.94
C GLY A 418 -19.65 -1.08 8.46
N LYS A 419 -18.62 -0.38 7.96
CA LYS A 419 -18.19 -0.43 6.56
C LYS A 419 -16.84 -1.12 6.40
N ILE A 420 -16.47 -1.40 5.15
CA ILE A 420 -15.15 -1.89 4.77
C ILE A 420 -14.33 -0.72 4.21
N HIS A 421 -13.11 -0.54 4.72
CA HIS A 421 -12.19 0.53 4.32
C HIS A 421 -10.94 -0.09 3.73
N ALA A 422 -10.99 -0.41 2.43
CA ALA A 422 -9.84 -0.94 1.73
C ALA A 422 -8.72 0.10 1.63
N SER A 423 -7.47 -0.34 1.59
CA SER A 423 -6.30 0.51 1.33
C SER A 423 -5.89 0.40 -0.13
N PHE A 424 -5.77 1.53 -0.81
CA PHE A 424 -5.33 1.64 -2.19
C PHE A 424 -3.91 2.19 -2.22
N ASN A 425 -2.95 1.37 -2.65
CA ASN A 425 -1.55 1.78 -2.72
C ASN A 425 -1.24 2.24 -4.14
N GLN A 426 -1.00 3.54 -4.27
CA GLN A 426 -0.61 4.22 -5.50
C GLN A 426 0.78 3.76 -5.96
N LEU A 427 1.66 3.50 -5.01
CA LEU A 427 3.03 3.05 -5.26
C LEU A 427 3.08 1.52 -5.18
N GLY A 428 3.49 0.86 -6.26
CA GLY A 428 3.47 -0.60 -6.35
C GLY A 428 4.50 -1.33 -5.47
N LYS A 429 5.51 -0.66 -4.90
CA LYS A 429 6.77 -1.33 -4.54
C LYS A 429 7.14 -1.41 -3.06
N GLU A 430 6.23 -1.14 -2.12
CA GLU A 430 6.59 -1.36 -0.71
C GLU A 430 7.09 -2.80 -0.44
N ASP A 431 6.66 -3.78 -1.26
CA ASP A 431 7.08 -5.20 -1.16
C ASP A 431 7.34 -5.90 -2.52
N ASN A 432 8.19 -5.35 -3.40
CA ASN A 432 8.65 -6.02 -4.65
C ASN A 432 7.58 -6.32 -5.73
N ASN A 433 6.43 -5.62 -5.78
CA ASN A 433 5.53 -5.78 -6.94
C ASN A 433 6.03 -5.00 -8.16
N VAL A 434 5.63 -5.48 -9.34
CA VAL A 434 5.95 -4.87 -10.64
C VAL A 434 5.28 -3.50 -10.73
N VAL A 435 6.07 -2.46 -11.06
CA VAL A 435 5.57 -1.09 -11.24
C VAL A 435 4.83 -1.02 -12.56
N THR A 436 3.51 -0.91 -12.50
CA THR A 436 2.64 -0.78 -13.69
C THR A 436 1.92 0.57 -13.73
N GLY A 437 2.15 1.44 -12.73
CA GLY A 437 1.39 2.68 -12.52
C GLY A 437 -0.04 2.49 -12.00
N ARG A 438 -0.54 1.25 -11.89
CA ARG A 438 -1.88 0.97 -11.35
C ARG A 438 -1.88 0.93 -9.84
N PHE A 439 -2.98 1.42 -9.23
CA PHE A 439 -3.26 1.17 -7.82
C PHE A 439 -3.29 -0.33 -7.55
N SER A 440 -2.65 -0.73 -6.45
CA SER A 440 -2.94 -2.01 -5.81
C SER A 440 -3.94 -1.81 -4.67
N CYS A 441 -4.60 -2.87 -4.23
CA CYS A 441 -5.58 -2.82 -3.16
C CYS A 441 -5.32 -3.91 -2.12
N ASP A 442 -5.35 -3.56 -0.85
CA ASP A 442 -5.26 -4.49 0.28
C ASP A 442 -6.24 -4.15 1.41
N ARG A 443 -6.34 -5.06 2.39
CA ARG A 443 -7.14 -4.92 3.62
C ARG A 443 -8.60 -4.44 3.42
N PRO A 444 -9.44 -5.13 2.63
CA PRO A 444 -9.20 -6.34 1.82
C PRO A 444 -8.83 -6.02 0.36
N ASN A 445 -8.27 -6.99 -0.37
CA ASN A 445 -7.99 -6.81 -1.80
C ASN A 445 -9.29 -6.86 -2.62
N MET A 446 -9.83 -5.70 -2.96
CA MET A 446 -11.07 -5.53 -3.72
C MET A 446 -10.91 -5.85 -5.22
N GLN A 447 -9.68 -5.91 -5.74
CA GLN A 447 -9.41 -6.20 -7.15
C GLN A 447 -9.56 -7.70 -7.47
N GLN A 448 -9.41 -8.57 -6.48
CA GLN A 448 -9.41 -10.03 -6.69
C GLN A 448 -10.81 -10.65 -6.70
N LEU A 449 -11.88 -9.86 -6.55
CA LEU A 449 -13.26 -10.35 -6.56
C LEU A 449 -13.53 -11.18 -7.83
N PRO A 450 -14.00 -12.45 -7.71
CA PRO A 450 -14.17 -13.34 -8.85
C PRO A 450 -15.16 -12.76 -9.87
N ALA A 451 -14.66 -12.39 -11.05
CA ALA A 451 -15.48 -11.76 -12.11
C ALA A 451 -16.67 -12.62 -12.56
N LYS A 452 -16.54 -13.95 -12.51
CA LYS A 452 -17.59 -14.90 -12.91
C LYS A 452 -18.66 -15.12 -11.85
N GLU A 453 -18.38 -14.82 -10.58
CA GLU A 453 -19.35 -15.01 -9.49
C GLU A 453 -20.01 -13.67 -9.16
N ILE A 454 -20.93 -13.25 -10.03
CA ILE A 454 -21.56 -11.92 -9.93
C ILE A 454 -22.29 -11.69 -8.61
N THR A 455 -22.77 -12.76 -7.96
CA THR A 455 -23.44 -12.67 -6.66
C THR A 455 -22.52 -12.12 -5.58
N MET A 456 -21.19 -12.24 -5.72
CA MET A 456 -20.24 -11.62 -4.79
C MET A 456 -20.37 -10.10 -4.82
N ARG A 457 -20.55 -9.48 -5.99
CA ARG A 457 -20.68 -8.01 -6.08
C ARG A 457 -21.96 -7.51 -5.41
N LEU A 458 -23.00 -8.34 -5.37
CA LEU A 458 -24.29 -8.01 -4.73
C LEU A 458 -24.21 -7.94 -3.20
N MET A 459 -23.09 -8.34 -2.60
CA MET A 459 -22.89 -8.17 -1.16
C MET A 459 -22.55 -6.73 -0.77
N PHE A 460 -22.04 -5.95 -1.71
CA PHE A 460 -21.85 -4.52 -1.53
C PHE A 460 -23.17 -3.82 -1.83
N LYS A 461 -23.55 -2.88 -0.98
CA LYS A 461 -24.79 -2.12 -1.12
C LYS A 461 -24.59 -0.67 -0.78
N ALA A 462 -25.31 0.20 -1.47
CA ALA A 462 -25.50 1.57 -1.02
C ALA A 462 -26.15 1.62 0.37
N SER A 463 -25.85 2.70 1.11
CA SER A 463 -26.58 3.06 2.32
C SER A 463 -28.03 3.45 1.98
N THR A 464 -28.92 3.43 2.98
CA THR A 464 -30.39 3.54 2.80
C THR A 464 -30.87 4.72 1.95
N GLU A 465 -30.11 5.81 1.90
CA GLU A 465 -30.47 7.05 1.18
C GLU A 465 -29.77 7.20 -0.18
N TYR A 466 -28.92 6.25 -0.55
CA TYR A 466 -28.05 6.31 -1.71
C TYR A 466 -28.34 5.18 -2.71
N LYS A 467 -27.76 5.31 -3.92
CA LYS A 467 -27.77 4.26 -4.93
C LYS A 467 -26.35 4.00 -5.41
N ASP A 468 -26.06 2.74 -5.72
CA ASP A 468 -24.80 2.37 -6.33
C ASP A 468 -24.79 2.80 -7.80
N VAL A 469 -23.73 3.50 -8.19
CA VAL A 469 -23.46 3.89 -9.58
C VAL A 469 -22.12 3.29 -9.96
N ASN A 470 -22.09 2.55 -11.07
CA ASN A 470 -20.86 2.04 -11.64
C ASN A 470 -20.58 2.83 -12.92
N ALA A 471 -19.39 3.42 -12.99
CA ALA A 471 -18.82 3.96 -14.21
C ALA A 471 -17.55 3.17 -14.50
N ASP A 472 -17.51 2.53 -15.66
CA ASP A 472 -16.36 1.78 -16.13
C ASP A 472 -15.83 2.45 -17.38
N PHE A 473 -14.52 2.38 -17.57
CA PHE A 473 -13.94 2.81 -18.82
C PHE A 473 -13.89 1.60 -19.76
N ASP A 474 -14.52 1.74 -20.92
CA ASP A 474 -14.35 0.80 -22.03
C ASP A 474 -12.97 1.02 -22.69
N VAL A 475 -11.90 0.90 -21.89
CA VAL A 475 -10.52 1.18 -22.31
C VAL A 475 -9.98 0.05 -23.16
N VAL A 476 -9.22 0.49 -24.16
CA VAL A 476 -8.36 -0.29 -25.01
C VAL A 476 -6.99 -0.40 -24.37
N GLU A 477 -6.62 -1.57 -23.87
CA GLU A 477 -5.23 -1.79 -23.43
C GLU A 477 -4.39 -2.15 -24.65
N LEU A 478 -3.46 -1.25 -25.02
CA LEU A 478 -2.42 -1.52 -26.02
C LEU A 478 -1.32 -2.34 -25.35
N ASP A 479 -1.25 -3.63 -25.64
CA ASP A 479 -0.05 -4.40 -25.30
C ASP A 479 1.03 -4.11 -26.36
N ASN A 480 2.31 -4.10 -25.94
CA ASN A 480 3.53 -3.89 -26.75
C ASN A 480 3.73 -4.91 -27.91
N VAL A 481 2.70 -5.65 -28.29
CA VAL A 481 2.75 -6.82 -29.18
C VAL A 481 1.64 -6.75 -30.24
N SER A 482 1.52 -5.68 -31.04
CA SER A 482 0.69 -5.66 -32.27
C SER A 482 -0.77 -6.16 -32.13
N GLU A 483 -1.29 -6.21 -30.91
CA GLU A 483 -2.59 -6.76 -30.53
C GLU A 483 -3.31 -5.71 -29.70
N ILE A 484 -4.60 -5.54 -29.99
CA ILE A 484 -5.48 -4.62 -29.29
C ILE A 484 -6.71 -5.37 -28.83
N GLU A 485 -6.99 -5.36 -27.52
CA GLU A 485 -8.31 -5.66 -26.99
C GLU A 485 -9.08 -4.33 -26.86
N VAL A 486 -10.01 -4.06 -27.77
CA VAL A 486 -10.85 -2.86 -27.72
C VAL A 486 -12.25 -3.22 -27.21
N TYR A 487 -12.87 -2.33 -26.42
CA TYR A 487 -14.31 -2.39 -26.10
C TYR A 487 -15.12 -1.28 -26.80
N ASP A 488 -14.56 -0.07 -26.99
CA ASP A 488 -15.01 1.00 -27.92
C ASP A 488 -13.81 1.88 -28.37
N TYR A 489 -13.84 2.48 -29.56
CA TYR A 489 -12.79 3.40 -30.06
C TYR A 489 -13.38 4.63 -30.76
N TYR A 490 -12.62 5.72 -30.74
CA TYR A 490 -12.99 7.00 -31.37
C TYR A 490 -12.52 7.03 -32.83
N TRP A 491 -13.45 7.26 -33.76
CA TRP A 491 -13.17 7.54 -35.17
C TRP A 491 -13.70 8.94 -35.49
N HIS A 492 -13.07 9.65 -36.45
CA HIS A 492 -13.50 10.91 -37.07
C HIS A 492 -14.99 11.24 -36.89
N CYS A 493 -15.33 11.85 -35.75
CA CYS A 493 -16.67 12.33 -35.39
C CYS A 493 -17.81 11.29 -35.25
N GLU A 494 -17.53 9.97 -35.20
CA GLU A 494 -18.57 8.94 -35.01
C GLU A 494 -18.13 7.81 -34.07
N TRP A 495 -18.98 7.49 -33.09
CA TRP A 495 -18.84 6.30 -32.23
C TRP A 495 -19.19 5.04 -33.03
N LYS A 496 -18.28 4.06 -33.10
CA LYS A 496 -18.56 2.73 -33.67
C LYS A 496 -18.31 1.64 -32.64
N ASN A 497 -19.23 0.69 -32.56
CA ASN A 497 -19.03 -0.46 -31.68
C ASN A 497 -17.91 -1.35 -32.22
N VAL A 498 -17.08 -1.87 -31.33
CA VAL A 498 -16.00 -2.81 -31.67
C VAL A 498 -16.45 -4.02 -32.46
N LYS A 499 -17.66 -4.51 -32.19
CA LYS A 499 -18.20 -5.69 -32.89
C LYS A 499 -18.42 -5.43 -34.38
N ASP A 500 -18.54 -4.16 -34.76
CA ASP A 500 -18.82 -3.72 -36.14
C ASP A 500 -17.54 -3.52 -36.96
N LEU A 501 -16.37 -3.58 -36.33
CA LEU A 501 -15.07 -3.55 -37.02
C LEU A 501 -14.85 -4.75 -37.93
N LYS A 502 -14.22 -4.47 -39.06
CA LYS A 502 -13.86 -5.42 -40.11
C LYS A 502 -12.37 -5.34 -40.42
N ILE A 503 -11.84 -6.45 -40.95
CA ILE A 503 -10.48 -6.46 -41.49
C ILE A 503 -10.41 -5.41 -42.60
N GLY A 504 -9.41 -4.55 -42.54
CA GLY A 504 -9.21 -3.44 -43.46
C GLY A 504 -9.71 -2.09 -42.94
N ASP A 505 -10.55 -2.06 -41.90
CA ASP A 505 -10.90 -0.81 -41.24
C ASP A 505 -9.63 -0.17 -40.67
N ILE A 506 -9.54 1.13 -40.82
CA ILE A 506 -8.47 1.93 -40.24
C ILE A 506 -9.07 2.64 -39.04
N PHE A 507 -8.27 2.85 -37.99
CA PHE A 507 -8.62 3.64 -36.83
C PHE A 507 -7.44 4.53 -36.45
N LYS A 508 -7.73 5.68 -35.86
CA LYS A 508 -6.73 6.60 -35.35
C LYS A 508 -6.44 6.22 -33.91
N ALA A 509 -5.23 5.73 -33.64
CA ALA A 509 -4.76 5.41 -32.31
C ALA A 509 -4.06 6.64 -31.73
N HIS A 510 -4.47 7.00 -30.51
CA HIS A 510 -3.71 7.94 -29.70
C HIS A 510 -2.83 7.09 -28.79
N ASP A 511 -1.52 7.20 -28.95
CA ASP A 511 -0.56 6.65 -27.99
C ASP A 511 -0.11 7.81 -27.10
N ASP A 512 -0.22 7.65 -25.79
CA ASP A 512 0.19 8.67 -24.81
C ASP A 512 1.71 8.95 -24.87
N GLY A 513 2.48 8.16 -25.64
CA GLY A 513 3.90 8.34 -25.90
C GLY A 513 4.30 8.88 -27.29
N LEU A 514 3.36 9.20 -28.20
CA LEU A 514 3.67 9.69 -29.55
C LEU A 514 3.13 11.11 -29.79
N ASP A 515 4.01 12.01 -30.25
CA ASP A 515 3.70 13.41 -30.60
C ASP A 515 2.80 13.56 -31.85
N SER A 516 2.41 12.45 -32.49
CA SER A 516 1.60 12.44 -33.70
C SER A 516 0.54 11.35 -33.65
N ASP A 517 -0.60 11.68 -34.23
CA ASP A 517 -1.67 10.72 -34.48
C ASP A 517 -1.16 9.56 -35.34
N VAL A 518 -1.43 8.31 -34.92
CA VAL A 518 -1.04 7.13 -35.69
C VAL A 518 -2.27 6.47 -36.27
N PHE A 519 -2.26 6.22 -37.58
CA PHE A 519 -3.31 5.44 -38.22
C PHE A 519 -2.95 3.95 -38.17
N CYS A 520 -3.90 3.16 -37.71
CA CYS A 520 -3.75 1.73 -37.52
C CYS A 520 -4.76 1.01 -38.41
N LYS A 521 -4.29 0.13 -39.30
CA LYS A 521 -5.17 -0.69 -40.15
C LYS A 521 -5.35 -2.07 -39.55
N ILE A 522 -6.59 -2.51 -39.37
CA ILE A 522 -6.89 -3.86 -38.86
C ILE A 522 -6.51 -4.90 -39.90
N THR A 523 -5.55 -5.75 -39.56
CA THR A 523 -5.07 -6.85 -40.41
C THR A 523 -5.73 -8.17 -40.05
N LYS A 524 -6.17 -8.33 -38.81
CA LYS A 524 -6.82 -9.56 -38.33
C LYS A 524 -7.79 -9.29 -37.19
N ILE A 525 -8.86 -10.08 -37.13
CA ILE A 525 -9.82 -10.08 -36.04
C ILE A 525 -9.92 -11.50 -35.48
N LYS A 526 -9.76 -11.65 -34.15
CA LYS A 526 -9.96 -12.91 -33.44
C LYS A 526 -11.03 -12.72 -32.37
N ARG A 527 -12.18 -13.38 -32.56
CA ARG A 527 -13.31 -13.34 -31.62
C ARG A 527 -13.28 -14.58 -30.74
N ASN A 528 -13.23 -14.41 -29.42
CA ASN A 528 -13.24 -15.49 -28.44
C ASN A 528 -14.29 -15.18 -27.34
N GLY A 529 -15.53 -15.65 -27.55
CA GLY A 529 -16.66 -15.32 -26.68
C GLY A 529 -16.95 -13.82 -26.69
N ASN A 530 -16.83 -13.16 -25.53
CA ASN A 530 -17.04 -11.72 -25.38
C ASN A 530 -15.81 -10.87 -25.74
N LYS A 531 -14.64 -11.48 -25.98
CA LYS A 531 -13.41 -10.77 -26.31
C LYS A 531 -13.20 -10.73 -27.81
N THR A 532 -12.89 -9.55 -28.34
CA THR A 532 -12.43 -9.38 -29.72
C THR A 532 -11.04 -8.79 -29.69
N VAL A 533 -10.07 -9.54 -30.23
CA VAL A 533 -8.69 -9.10 -30.38
C VAL A 533 -8.48 -8.66 -31.83
N PHE A 534 -7.94 -7.46 -32.00
CA PHE A 534 -7.56 -6.91 -33.31
C PHE A 534 -6.05 -6.97 -33.43
N MET A 535 -5.55 -7.47 -34.56
CA MET A 535 -4.18 -7.18 -34.97
C MET A 535 -4.22 -6.01 -35.94
N TYR A 536 -3.25 -5.13 -35.83
CA TYR A 536 -3.16 -3.92 -36.62
C TYR A 536 -1.75 -3.73 -37.17
N GLU A 537 -1.66 -2.94 -38.24
CA GLU A 537 -0.41 -2.45 -38.80
C GLU A 537 -0.44 -0.92 -38.72
N ILE A 538 0.64 -0.33 -38.22
CA ILE A 538 0.84 1.11 -38.20
C ILE A 538 1.07 1.60 -39.63
N LYS A 539 0.33 2.63 -40.01
CA LYS A 539 0.44 3.33 -41.29
C LYS A 539 0.93 4.75 -41.02
N GLY A 540 1.97 5.16 -41.73
CA GLY A 540 2.43 6.55 -41.70
C GLY A 540 1.44 7.47 -42.44
N ASP A 541 1.49 8.77 -42.14
CA ASP A 541 0.63 9.78 -42.78
C ASP A 541 0.71 9.75 -44.33
N ASP A 542 1.85 9.35 -44.89
CA ASP A 542 2.10 9.29 -46.34
C ASP A 542 1.32 8.17 -47.08
N ASP A 543 0.65 7.26 -46.36
CA ASP A 543 -0.12 6.14 -46.94
C ASP A 543 -1.61 6.47 -47.17
N PHE A 544 -2.06 7.70 -46.86
CA PHE A 544 -3.46 8.13 -46.89
C PHE A 544 -3.70 9.41 -47.72
N GLU A 545 -3.46 9.34 -49.03
CA GLU A 545 -4.08 10.22 -50.04
C GLU A 545 -5.23 9.53 -50.78
#